data_AF-A0A8T7CXM2-F1
#
_entry.id   AF-A0A8T7CXM2-F1
#
_cell.length_a   1.000
_cell.length_b   1.000
_cell.length_c   1.000
_cell.angle_alpha   90.00
_cell.angle_beta   90.00
_cell.angle_gamma   90.00
#
_symmetry.space_group_name_H-M   'P 1'
#
loop_
_entity.id
_entity.type
_entity.pdbx_description
1 polymer ?
#
loop_
_entity_poly.entity_id
_entity_poly.type
_entity_poly.pdbx_seq_one_letter_code
_entity_poly.pdbx_strand_id
1 'polypeptide(L)'
;MQEFIIGQRWISDAETQLGLGSVIETEHRTVSLAFLASGESRTYARQTAPLSRVVFAPGDSISSQHGWNMKIESVEELEGLLYYAGQRDDTAETVILPEVQLDPLMQLNRPAERLFTGQIHKNKWFELRYQTLQHSNQLSHSD
;
A
#
# COMPACT_ATOMS: atom_id res chain seq x y z
N MET A 1 11.14 18.67 3.93
CA MET A 1 9.90 18.57 4.73
C MET A 1 8.91 17.82 3.87
N GLN A 2 8.39 16.66 4.31
CA GLN A 2 7.34 15.98 3.56
C GLN A 2 6.08 16.86 3.57
N GLU A 3 5.62 17.22 2.38
CA GLU A 3 4.32 17.83 2.17
C GLU A 3 3.28 16.73 2.04
N PHE A 4 2.40 16.68 3.03
CA PHE A 4 1.23 15.83 3.00
C PHE A 4 0.15 16.56 2.22
N ILE A 5 -0.35 15.92 1.17
CA ILE A 5 -1.42 16.45 0.34
C ILE A 5 -2.61 15.53 0.50
N ILE A 6 -3.80 16.12 0.60
CA ILE A 6 -5.05 15.38 0.74
C ILE A 6 -5.20 14.44 -0.46
N GLY A 7 -5.52 13.17 -0.18
CA GLY A 7 -5.63 12.12 -1.18
C GLY A 7 -4.38 11.24 -1.34
N GLN A 8 -3.22 11.65 -0.83
CA GLN A 8 -2.02 10.81 -0.91
C GLN A 8 -2.15 9.53 -0.10
N ARG A 9 -1.50 8.46 -0.58
CA ARG A 9 -1.50 7.14 0.08
C ARG A 9 -0.22 6.88 0.89
N TRP A 10 -0.41 6.47 2.14
CA TRP A 10 0.65 6.30 3.13
C TRP A 10 0.41 5.06 3.99
N ILE A 11 1.48 4.48 4.51
CA ILE A 11 1.42 3.42 5.53
C ILE A 11 2.02 3.91 6.84
N SER A 12 1.51 3.39 7.95
CA SER A 12 2.13 3.55 9.26
C SER A 12 3.16 2.44 9.48
N ASP A 13 4.42 2.82 9.60
CA ASP A 13 5.52 1.87 9.89
C ASP A 13 5.38 1.26 11.29
N ALA A 14 4.77 1.99 12.22
CA ALA A 14 4.50 1.50 13.58
C ALA A 14 3.28 0.56 13.64
N GLU A 15 2.29 0.77 12.77
CA GLU A 15 1.00 0.06 12.80
C GLU A 15 0.66 -0.55 11.43
N THR A 16 1.51 -1.45 10.93
CA THR A 16 1.35 -2.04 9.58
C THR A 16 0.03 -2.80 9.39
N GLN A 17 -0.63 -3.19 10.49
CA GLN A 17 -1.94 -3.86 10.49
C GLN A 17 -3.09 -2.97 10.02
N LEU A 18 -2.94 -1.63 10.06
CA LEU A 18 -3.95 -0.69 9.60
C LEU A 18 -4.05 -0.65 8.06
N GLY A 19 -3.03 -1.14 7.35
CA GLY A 19 -2.99 -1.16 5.90
C GLY A 19 -2.73 0.21 5.28
N LEU A 20 -3.32 0.44 4.11
CA LEU A 20 -3.13 1.67 3.34
C LEU A 20 -4.02 2.80 3.87
N GLY A 21 -3.39 3.87 4.34
CA GLY A 21 -4.04 5.10 4.77
C GLY A 21 -4.11 6.13 3.65
N SER A 22 -5.18 6.93 3.64
CA SER A 22 -5.32 8.12 2.80
C SER A 22 -5.24 9.37 3.66
N VAL A 23 -4.50 10.38 3.22
CA VAL A 23 -4.51 11.70 3.89
C VAL A 23 -5.88 12.34 3.69
N ILE A 24 -6.59 12.59 4.79
CA ILE A 24 -7.91 13.26 4.79
C ILE A 24 -7.81 14.72 5.19
N GLU A 25 -6.83 15.06 6.03
CA GLU A 25 -6.68 16.41 6.57
C GLU A 25 -5.21 16.69 6.89
N THR A 26 -4.80 17.93 6.66
CA THR A 26 -3.43 18.39 6.89
C THR A 26 -3.51 19.75 7.59
N GLU A 27 -2.89 19.85 8.76
CA GLU A 27 -2.74 21.09 9.51
C GLU A 27 -1.25 21.48 9.62
N HIS A 28 -0.98 22.61 10.30
CA HIS A 28 0.39 23.11 10.47
C HIS A 28 1.33 22.13 11.19
N ARG A 29 0.83 21.32 12.13
CA ARG A 29 1.66 20.43 12.97
C ARG A 29 1.25 18.96 12.91
N THR A 30 0.11 18.67 12.30
CA THR A 30 -0.61 17.40 12.40
C THR A 30 -1.11 16.98 11.02
N VAL A 31 -1.17 15.67 10.80
CA VAL A 31 -1.73 15.07 9.59
C VAL A 31 -2.66 13.95 10.01
N SER A 32 -3.87 13.91 9.45
CA SER A 32 -4.86 12.88 9.72
C SER A 32 -4.98 11.95 8.53
N LEU A 33 -4.84 10.65 8.78
CA LEU A 33 -4.97 9.59 7.79
C LEU A 33 -6.20 8.73 8.11
N ALA A 34 -6.97 8.40 7.08
CA ALA A 34 -8.04 7.41 7.16
C ALA A 34 -7.55 6.06 6.60
N PHE A 35 -7.62 5.03 7.43
CA PHE A 35 -7.29 3.65 7.08
C PHE A 35 -8.58 2.90 6.74
N LEU A 36 -8.94 2.87 5.45
CA LEU A 36 -10.22 2.30 5.02
C LEU A 36 -10.29 0.78 5.24
N ALA A 37 -9.15 0.09 5.29
CA ALA A 37 -9.09 -1.35 5.57
C ALA A 37 -9.54 -1.69 7.00
N SER A 38 -9.17 -0.87 7.99
CA SER A 38 -9.57 -1.06 9.39
C SER A 38 -10.80 -0.22 9.79
N GLY A 39 -11.18 0.76 8.97
CA GLY A 39 -12.23 1.73 9.29
C GLY A 39 -11.81 2.76 10.35
N GLU A 40 -10.52 2.87 10.65
CA GLU A 40 -9.99 3.78 11.67
C GLU A 40 -9.38 5.05 11.06
N SER A 41 -9.37 6.13 11.83
CA SER A 41 -8.60 7.34 11.50
C SER A 41 -7.54 7.57 12.57
N ARG A 42 -6.35 8.00 12.15
CA ARG A 42 -5.22 8.32 13.05
C ARG A 42 -4.67 9.69 12.69
N THR A 43 -4.32 10.44 13.74
CA THR A 43 -3.65 11.74 13.60
C THR A 43 -2.21 11.61 14.09
N TYR A 44 -1.26 12.03 13.26
CA TYR A 44 0.17 11.97 13.55
C TYR A 44 0.77 13.38 13.57
N ALA A 45 1.83 13.58 14.36
CA ALA A 45 2.60 14.81 14.34
C ALA A 45 3.49 14.85 13.10
N ARG A 46 3.32 15.87 12.25
CA ARG A 46 3.92 15.97 10.91
C ARG A 46 5.46 15.80 10.87
N GLN A 47 6.15 16.18 11.94
CA GLN A 47 7.62 16.14 12.02
C GLN A 47 8.19 14.79 12.46
N THR A 48 7.41 14.00 13.20
CA THR A 48 7.87 12.74 13.81
C THR A 48 6.97 11.57 13.43
N ALA A 49 6.16 11.73 12.39
CA ALA A 49 5.22 10.72 11.94
C ALA A 49 6.01 9.53 11.35
N PRO A 50 5.85 8.30 11.87
CA PRO A 50 6.44 7.11 11.28
C PRO A 50 5.62 6.67 10.07
N LEU A 51 5.51 7.55 9.07
CA LEU A 51 4.70 7.36 7.89
C LEU A 51 5.61 7.22 6.66
N SER A 52 5.33 6.20 5.85
CA SER A 52 6.02 5.98 4.58
C SER A 52 5.04 6.15 3.42
N ARG A 53 5.39 6.98 2.43
CA ARG A 53 4.56 7.23 1.24
C ARG A 53 4.59 6.01 0.35
N VAL A 54 3.43 5.56 -0.11
CA VAL A 54 3.34 4.43 -1.02
C VAL A 54 3.35 4.94 -2.45
N VAL A 55 4.41 4.57 -3.18
CA VAL A 55 4.62 4.94 -4.58
C VAL A 55 4.87 3.66 -5.36
N PHE A 56 4.22 3.51 -6.51
CA PHE A 56 4.45 2.41 -7.44
C PHE A 56 5.24 2.87 -8.64
N ALA A 57 6.00 1.94 -9.23
CA ALA A 57 6.80 2.19 -10.42
C ALA A 57 6.14 1.59 -11.67
N PRO A 58 6.47 2.08 -12.87
CA PRO A 58 6.14 1.40 -14.12
C PRO A 58 6.59 -0.07 -14.08
N GLY A 59 5.69 -0.97 -14.45
CA GLY A 59 5.89 -2.41 -14.37
C GLY A 59 5.25 -3.09 -13.16
N ASP A 60 4.91 -2.34 -12.10
CA ASP A 60 4.17 -2.87 -10.96
C ASP A 60 2.69 -3.14 -11.34
N SER A 61 2.10 -4.12 -10.66
CA SER A 61 0.66 -4.40 -10.73
C SER A 61 -0.03 -3.78 -9.52
N ILE A 62 -1.09 -3.01 -9.77
CA ILE A 62 -1.89 -2.35 -8.74
C ILE A 62 -3.36 -2.73 -8.88
N SER A 63 -4.07 -2.69 -7.76
CA SER A 63 -5.51 -2.96 -7.68
C SER A 63 -6.28 -1.68 -7.41
N SER A 64 -7.38 -1.51 -8.12
CA SER A 64 -8.35 -0.43 -7.89
C SER A 64 -9.32 -0.82 -6.77
N GLN A 65 -9.85 0.17 -6.04
CA GLN A 65 -10.96 0.00 -5.10
C GLN A 65 -12.21 -0.66 -5.73
N HIS A 66 -12.32 -0.65 -7.05
CA HIS A 66 -13.40 -1.28 -7.81
C HIS A 66 -13.16 -2.77 -8.10
N GLY A 67 -12.07 -3.36 -7.58
CA GLY A 67 -11.80 -4.80 -7.64
C GLY A 67 -11.16 -5.28 -8.95
N TRP A 68 -10.75 -4.38 -9.84
CA TRP A 68 -9.98 -4.71 -11.03
C TRP A 68 -8.50 -4.34 -10.85
N ASN A 69 -7.65 -5.02 -11.62
CA ASN A 69 -6.21 -4.85 -11.58
C ASN A 69 -5.71 -4.20 -12.88
N MET A 70 -4.59 -3.51 -12.77
CA MET A 70 -3.88 -2.98 -13.93
C MET A 70 -2.38 -3.08 -13.74
N LYS A 71 -1.67 -3.12 -14.86
CA LYS A 71 -0.22 -2.98 -14.89
C LYS A 71 0.15 -1.55 -15.25
N ILE A 72 1.00 -0.94 -14.46
CA ILE A 72 1.43 0.45 -14.65
C ILE A 72 2.39 0.53 -15.85
N GLU A 73 2.10 1.40 -16.81
CA GLU A 73 2.96 1.73 -17.94
C GLU A 73 3.69 3.06 -17.72
N SER A 74 3.00 4.05 -17.16
CA SER A 74 3.59 5.34 -16.80
C SER A 74 2.97 5.89 -15.52
N VAL A 75 3.72 6.79 -14.87
CA VAL A 75 3.28 7.48 -13.65
C VAL A 75 3.46 8.97 -13.89
N GLU A 76 2.40 9.73 -13.67
CA GLU A 76 2.40 11.19 -13.76
C GLU A 76 2.09 11.79 -12.39
N GLU A 77 2.80 12.86 -12.03
CA GLU A 77 2.54 13.61 -10.79
C GLU A 77 1.90 14.94 -11.14
N LEU A 78 0.68 15.16 -10.65
CA LEU A 78 -0.08 16.39 -10.83
C LEU A 78 -0.49 16.91 -9.45
N GLU A 79 -0.09 18.14 -9.13
CA GLU A 79 -0.37 18.78 -7.85
C GLU A 79 0.06 17.94 -6.62
N GLY A 80 1.13 17.16 -6.79
CA GLY A 80 1.69 16.27 -5.77
C GLY A 80 0.88 15.00 -5.49
N LEU A 81 -0.12 14.70 -6.33
CA LEU A 81 -0.84 13.43 -6.40
C LEU A 81 -0.34 12.60 -7.59
N LEU A 82 -0.26 11.29 -7.38
CA LEU A 82 0.19 10.35 -8.41
C LEU A 82 -0.98 9.79 -9.21
N TYR A 83 -0.81 9.76 -10.52
CA TYR A 83 -1.72 9.18 -11.50
C TYR A 83 -1.00 8.05 -12.21
N TYR A 84 -1.56 6.86 -12.12
CA TYR A 84 -1.00 5.65 -12.71
C TYR A 84 -1.73 5.36 -14.02
N ALA A 85 -1.04 5.45 -15.15
CA ALA A 85 -1.59 5.07 -16.45
C ALA A 85 -1.08 3.69 -16.85
N GLY A 86 -1.95 2.88 -17.46
CA GLY A 86 -1.59 1.55 -17.91
C GLY A 86 -2.79 0.74 -18.38
N GLN A 87 -2.58 -0.55 -18.60
CA GLN A 87 -3.61 -1.43 -19.16
C GLN A 87 -4.30 -2.25 -18.07
N ARG A 88 -5.63 -2.30 -18.15
CA ARG A 88 -6.47 -3.11 -17.26
C ARG A 88 -6.38 -4.58 -17.66
N ASP A 89 -6.27 -5.48 -16.69
CA ASP A 89 -6.06 -6.92 -16.96
C ASP A 89 -7.28 -7.62 -17.59
N ASP A 90 -8.49 -7.07 -17.42
CA ASP A 90 -9.75 -7.67 -17.87
C ASP A 90 -10.20 -7.17 -19.26
N THR A 91 -10.10 -5.87 -19.53
CA THR A 91 -10.54 -5.25 -20.79
C THR A 91 -9.38 -4.90 -21.73
N ALA A 92 -8.13 -4.97 -21.26
CA ALA A 92 -6.94 -4.49 -21.98
C ALA A 92 -7.02 -3.01 -22.41
N GLU A 93 -7.92 -2.23 -21.81
CA GLU A 93 -8.05 -0.81 -22.08
C GLU A 93 -7.00 -0.01 -21.31
N THR A 94 -6.48 1.03 -21.94
CA THR A 94 -5.62 2.01 -21.27
C THR A 94 -6.48 2.87 -20.35
N VAL A 95 -6.23 2.77 -19.05
CA VAL A 95 -6.93 3.51 -18.00
C VAL A 95 -5.95 4.31 -17.17
N ILE A 96 -6.43 5.40 -16.58
CA ILE A 96 -5.69 6.21 -15.62
C ILE A 96 -6.35 6.01 -14.25
N LEU A 97 -5.57 5.54 -13.29
CA LEU A 97 -5.98 5.32 -11.91
C LEU A 97 -5.27 6.33 -10.99
N PRO A 98 -5.99 7.30 -10.39
CA PRO A 98 -5.43 8.17 -9.36
C PRO A 98 -5.06 7.38 -8.10
N GLU A 99 -4.02 7.78 -7.38
CA GLU A 99 -3.61 7.11 -6.13
C GLU A 99 -4.73 7.05 -5.07
N VAL A 100 -5.65 8.02 -5.09
CA VAL A 100 -6.82 8.06 -4.21
C VAL A 100 -7.76 6.87 -4.42
N GLN A 101 -7.75 6.23 -5.60
CA GLN A 101 -8.63 5.11 -5.94
C GLN A 101 -7.94 3.74 -5.81
N LEU A 102 -6.72 3.70 -5.30
CA LEU A 102 -6.04 2.45 -4.98
C LEU A 102 -6.84 1.64 -3.95
N ASP A 103 -6.81 0.32 -4.12
CA ASP A 103 -7.45 -0.62 -3.19
C ASP A 103 -6.88 -0.42 -1.77
N PRO A 104 -7.70 -0.06 -0.78
CA PRO A 104 -7.23 0.09 0.59
C PRO A 104 -6.80 -1.22 1.25
N LEU A 105 -7.33 -2.35 0.78
CA LEU A 105 -6.99 -3.69 1.28
C LEU A 105 -5.71 -4.24 0.66
N MET A 106 -5.09 -3.49 -0.25
CA MET A 106 -3.91 -3.96 -0.96
C MET A 106 -2.80 -4.26 0.04
N GLN A 107 -2.46 -5.55 0.15
CA GLN A 107 -1.38 -5.98 1.03
C GLN A 107 -0.05 -5.59 0.39
N LEU A 108 0.55 -4.54 0.92
CA LEU A 108 1.91 -4.13 0.58
C LEU A 108 2.89 -5.15 1.16
N ASN A 109 3.02 -6.29 0.48
CA ASN A 109 4.09 -7.25 0.70
C ASN A 109 5.38 -6.67 0.11
N ARG A 110 6.01 -5.73 0.83
CA ARG A 110 7.31 -5.17 0.48
C ARG A 110 8.40 -5.73 1.41
N PRO A 111 8.73 -7.03 1.31
CA PRO A 111 9.72 -7.65 2.19
C PRO A 111 11.10 -7.00 2.07
N ALA A 112 11.45 -6.49 0.88
CA ALA A 112 12.68 -5.73 0.67
C ALA A 112 12.70 -4.42 1.46
N GLU A 113 11.64 -3.62 1.42
CA GLU A 113 11.56 -2.38 2.21
C GLU A 113 11.57 -2.65 3.71
N ARG A 114 10.89 -3.72 4.16
CA ARG A 114 10.94 -4.16 5.56
C ARG A 114 12.34 -4.56 6.00
N LEU A 115 13.12 -5.17 5.11
CA LEU A 115 14.51 -5.52 5.38
C LEU A 115 15.37 -4.24 5.51
N PHE A 116 15.19 -3.27 4.61
CA PHE A 116 15.94 -2.00 4.63
C PHE A 116 15.58 -1.11 5.82
N THR A 117 14.33 -1.14 6.30
CA THR A 117 13.90 -0.41 7.51
C THR A 117 14.21 -1.17 8.81
N GLY A 118 14.83 -2.35 8.72
CA GLY A 118 15.20 -3.16 9.89
C GLY A 118 14.01 -3.81 10.60
N GLN A 119 12.82 -3.81 9.98
CA GLN A 119 11.61 -4.45 10.49
C GLN A 119 11.63 -5.98 10.27
N ILE A 120 12.63 -6.63 10.87
CA ILE A 120 12.87 -8.07 10.74
C ILE A 120 12.12 -8.81 11.86
N HIS A 121 11.25 -9.74 11.46
CA HIS A 121 10.57 -10.63 12.40
C HIS A 121 11.53 -11.68 12.96
N LYS A 122 11.22 -12.21 14.15
CA LYS A 122 11.94 -13.37 14.70
C LYS A 122 11.85 -14.55 13.73
N ASN A 123 12.96 -15.26 13.54
CA ASN A 123 13.07 -16.38 12.60
C ASN A 123 11.98 -17.44 12.77
N LYS A 124 11.57 -17.73 14.02
CA LYS A 124 10.48 -18.67 14.32
C LYS A 124 9.17 -18.40 13.57
N TRP A 125 8.84 -17.13 13.31
CA TRP A 125 7.61 -16.76 12.61
C TRP A 125 7.70 -16.97 11.11
N PHE A 126 8.90 -16.78 10.55
CA PHE A 126 9.18 -17.12 9.16
C PHE A 126 9.09 -18.64 8.95
N GLU A 127 9.71 -19.41 9.83
CA GLU A 127 9.69 -20.87 9.78
C GLU A 127 8.26 -21.43 9.90
N LEU A 128 7.46 -20.92 10.85
CA LEU A 128 6.05 -21.31 10.98
C LEU A 128 5.26 -21.00 9.71
N ARG A 129 5.37 -19.78 9.15
CA ARG A 129 4.67 -19.40 7.92
C ARG A 129 5.08 -20.30 6.75
N TYR A 130 6.36 -20.63 6.63
CA TYR A 130 6.88 -21.53 5.61
C TYR A 130 6.30 -22.94 5.75
N GLN A 131 6.31 -23.51 6.95
CA GLN A 131 5.74 -24.83 7.23
C GLN A 131 4.24 -24.87 6.97
N THR A 132 3.48 -23.84 7.37
CA THR A 132 2.04 -23.75 7.10
C THR A 132 1.75 -23.72 5.60
N LEU A 133 2.52 -22.95 4.82
CA LEU A 133 2.38 -22.90 3.36
C LEU A 133 2.72 -24.25 2.70
N GLN A 134 3.77 -24.93 3.15
CA GLN A 134 4.10 -26.28 2.67
C GLN A 134 2.97 -27.27 2.94
N HIS A 135 2.44 -27.31 4.16
CA HIS A 135 1.34 -28.21 4.50
C HIS A 135 0.07 -27.87 3.74
N SER A 136 -0.26 -26.58 3.58
CA SER A 136 -1.41 -26.16 2.77
C SER A 136 -1.27 -26.59 1.31
N ASN A 137 -0.06 -26.51 0.74
CA ASN A 137 0.21 -26.95 -0.63
C ASN A 137 0.13 -28.48 -0.77
N GLN A 138 0.61 -29.24 0.21
CA GLN A 138 0.49 -30.70 0.22
C GLN A 138 -0.98 -31.15 0.27
N LEU A 139 -1.79 -30.51 1.11
CA LEU A 139 -3.23 -30.77 1.21
C LEU A 139 -3.94 -30.46 -0.12
N SER A 140 -3.61 -29.35 -0.78
CA SER A 140 -4.25 -28.98 -2.06
C SER A 140 -3.87 -29.88 -3.25
N HIS A 141 -2.80 -30.67 -3.13
CA HIS A 141 -2.37 -31.65 -4.15
C HIS A 141 -2.76 -33.10 -3.81
N SER A 142 -3.41 -33.31 -2.65
CA SER A 142 -3.85 -34.63 -2.19
C SER A 142 -5.35 -34.90 -2.44
N ASP A 143 -6.05 -33.96 -3.08
CA ASP A 143 -7.38 -34.12 -3.70
C ASP A 143 -7.22 -34.20 -5.24
#